data_AF-A0A1B2HUJ4-F1
#
_entry.id   AF-A0A1B2HUJ4-F1
#
_cell.length_a   1.000
_cell.length_b   1.000
_cell.length_c   1.000
_cell.angle_alpha   90.00
_cell.angle_beta   90.00
_cell.angle_gamma   90.00
#
_symmetry.space_group_name_H-M   'P 1'
#
loop_
_entity.id
_entity.type
_entity.pdbx_description
1 polymer ?
#
loop_
_entity_poly.entity_id
_entity_poly.type
_entity_poly.pdbx_seq_one_letter_code
_entity_poly.pdbx_strand_id
1 'polypeptide(L)'
;MATALVVGAGVSGLATALRLARSEWEVVVLDHGSCAAPLPVRGPDRHAARRLAALPCDLHYETRHDSVMALCPDRFGVTVTFPDHDEWFDIVVCAQPCCQAERLPGLSLDAWSRDHVALLYRAVQDTQLPLCAAEALADGLDLHRDDRDAFSWWESTLRPHTTTVRRSFTRAG
;
A
#
# COMPACT_ATOMS: atom_id res chain seq x y z
N MET A 1 15.68 -13.19 -0.42
CA MET A 1 15.25 -11.87 0.11
C MET A 1 13.76 -11.77 -0.16
N ALA A 2 13.01 -11.05 0.67
CA ALA A 2 11.56 -10.94 0.47
C ALA A 2 11.27 -9.96 -0.68
N THR A 3 10.28 -10.27 -1.50
CA THR A 3 9.90 -9.49 -2.68
C THR A 3 8.57 -8.77 -2.45
N ALA A 4 8.50 -7.51 -2.86
CA ALA A 4 7.30 -6.70 -2.75
C ALA A 4 6.93 -6.07 -4.09
N LEU A 5 5.68 -6.24 -4.50
CA LEU A 5 5.12 -5.49 -5.61
C LEU A 5 4.34 -4.28 -5.08
N VAL A 6 4.69 -3.08 -5.50
CA VAL A 6 3.95 -1.85 -5.21
C VAL A 6 3.24 -1.37 -6.48
N VAL A 7 1.92 -1.46 -6.49
CA VAL A 7 1.11 -0.99 -7.62
C VAL A 7 0.78 0.49 -7.43
N GLY A 8 1.43 1.34 -8.23
CA GLY A 8 1.24 2.79 -8.27
C GLY A 8 2.44 3.59 -7.76
N ALA A 9 3.05 4.38 -8.65
CA ALA A 9 4.17 5.28 -8.35
C ALA A 9 3.75 6.66 -7.80
N GLY A 10 2.60 6.73 -7.12
CA GLY A 10 2.17 7.92 -6.40
C GLY A 10 2.95 8.14 -5.09
N VAL A 11 2.64 9.22 -4.37
CA VAL A 11 3.34 9.60 -3.12
C VAL A 11 3.38 8.47 -2.10
N SER A 12 2.26 7.81 -1.82
CA SER A 12 2.17 6.69 -0.86
C SER A 12 2.88 5.43 -1.37
N GLY A 13 2.82 5.16 -2.68
CA GLY A 13 3.49 4.01 -3.28
C GLY A 13 5.01 4.15 -3.24
N LEU A 14 5.55 5.30 -3.66
CA LEU A 14 6.98 5.56 -3.57
C LEU A 14 7.48 5.62 -2.12
N ALA A 15 6.71 6.20 -1.20
CA ALA A 15 7.04 6.18 0.23
C ALA A 15 7.14 4.74 0.77
N THR A 16 6.22 3.87 0.35
CA THR A 16 6.24 2.45 0.72
C THR A 16 7.47 1.77 0.12
N ALA A 17 7.73 1.96 -1.17
CA ALA A 17 8.86 1.36 -1.87
C ALA A 17 10.20 1.72 -1.22
N LEU A 18 10.40 3.00 -0.89
CA LEU A 18 11.60 3.46 -0.21
C LEU A 18 11.74 2.87 1.19
N ARG A 19 10.64 2.75 1.94
CA ARG A 19 10.70 2.14 3.28
C ARG A 19 11.00 0.65 3.24
N LEU A 20 10.39 -0.09 2.31
CA LEU A 20 10.64 -1.52 2.14
C LEU A 20 12.05 -1.78 1.63
N ALA A 21 12.53 -0.99 0.67
CA ALA A 21 13.91 -1.10 0.17
C ALA A 21 14.94 -0.85 1.29
N ARG A 22 14.66 0.09 2.21
CA ARG A 22 15.49 0.30 3.41
C ARG A 22 15.54 -0.93 4.31
N SER A 23 14.47 -1.71 4.34
CA SER A 23 14.35 -2.95 5.09
C SER A 23 14.82 -4.17 4.28
N GLU A 24 15.61 -3.95 3.23
CA GLU A 24 16.24 -4.99 2.39
C GLU A 24 15.24 -5.85 1.59
N TRP A 25 14.04 -5.33 1.32
CA TRP A 25 13.11 -5.96 0.39
C TRP A 25 13.54 -5.70 -1.06
N GLU A 26 13.35 -6.69 -1.93
CA GLU A 26 13.42 -6.51 -3.37
C GLU A 26 12.09 -5.92 -3.85
N VAL A 27 12.08 -4.63 -4.19
CA VAL A 27 10.85 -3.90 -4.50
C VAL A 27 10.71 -3.66 -6.00
N VAL A 28 9.54 -4.03 -6.54
CA VAL A 28 9.09 -3.68 -7.89
C VAL A 28 7.95 -2.67 -7.77
N VAL A 29 8.07 -1.53 -8.43
CA VAL A 29 7.03 -0.50 -8.50
C VAL A 29 6.41 -0.51 -9.90
N LEU A 30 5.10 -0.68 -9.97
CA LEU A 30 4.36 -0.50 -11.22
C LEU A 30 3.88 0.94 -11.33
N ASP A 31 4.25 1.59 -12.43
CA ASP A 31 3.69 2.89 -12.81
C ASP A 31 2.78 2.72 -14.03
N HIS A 32 1.52 3.15 -13.91
CA HIS A 32 0.57 3.15 -15.04
C HIS A 32 0.41 4.56 -15.64
N GLY A 33 1.22 5.54 -15.24
CA GLY A 33 1.16 6.93 -15.69
C GLY A 33 -0.07 7.70 -15.17
N SER A 34 -0.81 7.13 -14.24
CA SER A 34 -1.99 7.74 -13.61
C SER A 34 -1.55 8.71 -12.52
N CYS A 35 -1.91 9.98 -12.68
CA CYS A 35 -1.69 10.99 -11.64
C CYS A 35 -2.86 10.97 -10.65
N ALA A 36 -2.61 10.57 -9.40
CA ALA A 36 -3.58 10.70 -8.33
C ALA A 36 -3.83 12.19 -8.00
N ALA A 37 -5.02 12.51 -7.50
CA ALA A 37 -5.32 13.86 -7.05
C ALA A 37 -4.33 14.31 -5.96
N PRO A 38 -3.90 15.58 -5.94
CA PRO A 38 -2.98 16.08 -4.92
C PRO A 38 -3.55 15.87 -3.52
N LEU A 39 -2.82 15.14 -2.67
CA LEU A 39 -3.15 14.97 -1.26
C LEU A 39 -2.32 15.93 -0.40
N PRO A 40 -2.95 16.69 0.49
CA PRO A 40 -2.23 17.66 1.31
C PRO A 40 -1.45 16.96 2.44
N VAL A 41 -0.13 17.14 2.46
CA VAL A 41 0.74 16.68 3.56
C VAL A 41 0.53 17.58 4.79
N ARG A 42 -0.15 17.06 5.82
CA ARG A 42 -0.53 17.82 7.03
C ARG A 42 -0.24 17.04 8.30
N GLY A 43 -0.08 17.76 9.42
CA GLY A 43 0.04 17.16 10.75
C GLY A 43 1.13 16.07 10.80
N PRO A 44 0.80 14.83 11.20
CA PRO A 44 1.77 13.75 11.37
C PRO A 44 2.49 13.37 10.06
N ASP A 45 1.85 13.58 8.91
CA ASP A 45 2.43 13.32 7.59
C ASP A 45 3.65 14.21 7.29
N ARG A 46 3.75 15.39 7.91
CA ARG A 46 4.97 16.23 7.80
C ARG A 46 6.16 15.60 8.51
N HIS A 47 5.92 14.89 9.61
CA HIS A 47 6.98 14.21 10.31
C HIS A 47 7.42 12.97 9.53
N ALA A 48 6.47 12.24 8.95
CA ALA A 48 6.74 11.14 8.03
C ALA A 48 7.57 11.58 6.82
N ALA A 49 7.19 12.69 6.17
CA ALA A 49 7.96 13.27 5.06
C ALA A 49 9.42 13.55 5.43
N ARG A 50 9.68 14.05 6.64
CA ARG A 50 11.05 14.33 7.11
C ARG A 50 11.86 13.05 7.32
N ARG A 51 11.24 11.97 7.80
CA ARG A 51 11.92 10.67 7.95
C ARG A 51 12.25 10.06 6.60
N LEU A 52 11.31 10.08 5.67
CA LEU A 52 11.51 9.64 4.29
C LEU A 52 12.63 10.43 3.60
N ALA A 53 12.67 11.75 3.79
CA ALA A 53 13.73 12.60 3.25
C ALA A 53 15.11 12.36 3.89
N ALA A 54 15.17 11.68 5.03
CA ALA A 54 16.41 11.31 5.71
C ALA A 54 16.87 9.88 5.37
N LEU A 55 16.19 9.19 4.46
CA LEU A 55 16.61 7.86 4.00
C LEU A 55 17.91 7.92 3.19
N PRO A 56 18.72 6.84 3.19
CA PRO A 56 19.93 6.76 2.39
C PRO A 56 19.64 6.93 0.89
N CYS A 57 20.61 7.46 0.14
CA CYS A 57 20.45 7.73 -1.30
C CYS A 57 20.51 6.46 -2.18
N ASP A 58 20.98 5.33 -1.65
CA ASP A 58 21.26 4.12 -2.42
C ASP A 58 20.10 3.10 -2.38
N LEU A 59 18.88 3.56 -2.13
CA LEU A 59 17.70 2.70 -2.14
C LEU A 59 17.33 2.35 -3.57
N HIS A 60 17.35 1.06 -3.88
CA HIS A 60 17.04 0.53 -5.20
C HIS A 60 15.65 -0.09 -5.23
N TYR A 61 14.86 0.27 -6.24
CA TYR A 61 13.63 -0.40 -6.60
C TYR A 61 13.53 -0.44 -8.13
N GLU A 62 12.95 -1.51 -8.66
CA GLU A 62 12.69 -1.62 -10.09
C GLU A 62 11.41 -0.85 -10.42
N THR A 63 11.38 -0.11 -11.53
CA THR A 63 10.13 0.46 -12.05
C THR A 63 9.73 -0.25 -13.32
N ARG A 64 8.49 -0.73 -13.38
CA ARG A 64 7.92 -1.37 -14.58
C ARG A 64 6.66 -0.63 -15.04
N HIS A 65 6.43 -0.65 -16.34
CA HIS A 65 5.21 -0.14 -16.96
C HIS A 65 4.40 -1.32 -17.49
N ASP A 66 3.64 -1.95 -16.59
CA ASP A 66 2.79 -3.12 -16.89
C ASP A 66 1.43 -2.92 -16.22
N SER A 67 0.43 -3.77 -16.49
CA SER A 67 -0.90 -3.74 -15.87
C SER A 67 -1.20 -5.04 -15.14
N VAL A 68 -1.61 -4.94 -13.87
CA VAL A 68 -2.05 -6.13 -13.12
C VAL A 68 -3.46 -6.52 -13.58
N MET A 69 -3.61 -7.75 -14.02
CA MET A 69 -4.88 -8.33 -14.48
C MET A 69 -5.60 -9.07 -13.35
N ALA A 70 -4.87 -9.75 -12.47
CA ALA A 70 -5.43 -10.46 -11.32
C ALA A 70 -4.43 -10.61 -10.18
N LEU A 71 -4.97 -10.78 -8.97
CA LEU A 71 -4.22 -11.16 -7.77
C LEU A 71 -4.79 -12.45 -7.21
N CYS A 72 -3.92 -13.43 -7.02
CA CYS A 72 -4.24 -14.74 -6.45
C CYS A 72 -3.40 -14.92 -5.18
N PRO A 73 -3.83 -14.37 -4.03
CA PRO A 73 -3.15 -14.60 -2.77
C PRO A 73 -3.33 -16.04 -2.29
N ASP A 74 -2.27 -16.60 -1.71
CA ASP A 74 -2.29 -17.88 -1.01
C ASP A 74 -1.81 -17.72 0.44
N ARG A 75 -1.29 -18.78 1.06
CA ARG A 75 -0.82 -18.77 2.46
C ARG A 75 0.64 -18.31 2.63
N PHE A 76 1.33 -18.06 1.52
CA PHE A 76 2.76 -17.73 1.49
C PHE A 76 3.05 -16.43 0.74
N GLY A 77 2.19 -16.03 -0.19
CA GLY A 77 2.36 -14.77 -0.92
C GLY A 77 1.23 -14.53 -1.91
N VAL A 78 1.56 -13.91 -3.03
CA VAL A 78 0.60 -13.53 -4.07
C VAL A 78 1.16 -13.89 -5.44
N THR A 79 0.41 -14.68 -6.20
CA THR A 79 0.63 -14.78 -7.64
C THR A 79 -0.09 -13.63 -8.33
N VAL A 80 0.67 -12.83 -9.09
CA VAL A 80 0.22 -11.65 -9.82
C VAL A 80 0.19 -12.02 -11.30
N THR A 81 -0.98 -11.87 -11.92
CA THR A 81 -1.14 -12.09 -13.36
C THR A 81 -0.97 -10.77 -14.10
N PHE A 82 0.02 -10.72 -14.98
CA PHE A 82 0.25 -9.68 -15.98
C PHE A 82 -0.32 -10.12 -17.34
N PRO A 83 -0.37 -9.27 -18.37
CA PRO A 83 -0.91 -9.63 -19.68
C PRO A 83 -0.17 -10.79 -20.35
N ASP A 84 1.15 -10.87 -20.15
CA ASP A 84 2.02 -11.80 -20.85
C ASP A 84 2.56 -12.95 -19.97
N HIS A 85 2.48 -12.83 -18.65
CA HIS A 85 3.06 -13.79 -17.71
C HIS A 85 2.42 -13.70 -16.31
N ASP A 86 2.67 -14.73 -15.50
CA ASP A 86 2.42 -14.71 -14.06
C ASP A 86 3.76 -14.56 -13.32
N GLU A 87 3.76 -13.82 -12.22
CA GLU A 87 4.92 -13.65 -11.33
C GLU A 87 4.47 -13.73 -9.87
N TRP A 88 5.34 -14.21 -8.99
CA TRP A 88 5.04 -14.40 -7.57
C TRP A 88 5.78 -13.38 -6.71
N PHE A 89 5.09 -12.84 -5.71
CA PHE A 89 5.64 -11.90 -4.72
C PHE A 89 5.27 -12.32 -3.30
N ASP A 90 6.15 -12.05 -2.32
CA ASP A 90 5.83 -12.28 -0.91
C ASP A 90 4.66 -11.38 -0.49
N ILE A 91 4.65 -10.10 -0.90
CA ILE A 91 3.53 -9.17 -0.66
C ILE A 91 3.18 -8.31 -1.88
N VAL A 92 1.93 -7.86 -1.93
CA VAL A 92 1.46 -6.87 -2.90
C VAL A 92 0.83 -5.68 -2.18
N VAL A 93 1.33 -4.48 -2.47
CA VAL A 93 0.79 -3.22 -1.96
C VAL A 93 0.11 -2.44 -3.07
N CYS A 94 -1.21 -2.36 -3.02
CA CYS A 94 -2.01 -1.54 -3.93
C CYS A 94 -2.02 -0.10 -3.43
N ALA A 95 -1.09 0.73 -3.91
CA ALA A 95 -1.04 2.17 -3.65
C ALA A 95 -1.98 2.98 -4.57
N GLN A 96 -2.55 2.32 -5.58
CA GLN A 96 -3.67 2.79 -6.38
C GLN A 96 -4.69 1.64 -6.60
N PRO A 97 -5.93 1.93 -7.00
CA PRO A 97 -6.86 0.89 -7.40
C PRO A 97 -6.31 0.09 -8.60
N CYS A 98 -6.29 -1.23 -8.49
CA CYS A 98 -5.91 -2.13 -9.58
C CYS A 98 -6.75 -3.42 -9.53
N CYS A 99 -6.94 -4.07 -10.68
CA CYS A 99 -7.45 -5.45 -10.85
C CYS A 99 -8.65 -5.89 -9.97
N GLN A 100 -9.47 -4.94 -9.51
CA GLN A 100 -10.54 -5.19 -8.53
C GLN A 100 -10.05 -5.81 -7.21
N ALA A 101 -8.85 -5.42 -6.73
CA ALA A 101 -8.28 -5.92 -5.48
C ALA A 101 -9.22 -5.74 -4.25
N GLU A 102 -10.10 -4.75 -4.29
CA GLU A 102 -11.19 -4.54 -3.31
C GLU A 102 -12.27 -5.64 -3.29
N ARG A 103 -12.24 -6.58 -4.24
CA ARG A 103 -13.17 -7.72 -4.35
C ARG A 103 -12.49 -9.06 -4.05
N LEU A 104 -11.28 -9.04 -3.49
CA LEU A 104 -10.58 -10.26 -3.11
C LEU A 104 -11.45 -11.13 -2.18
N PRO A 105 -11.53 -12.46 -2.41
CA PRO A 105 -12.33 -13.34 -1.58
C PRO A 105 -11.96 -13.25 -0.08
N GLY A 106 -12.98 -13.02 0.76
CA GLY A 106 -12.82 -12.93 2.21
C GLY A 106 -12.27 -11.58 2.71
N LEU A 107 -12.03 -10.60 1.83
CA LEU A 107 -11.76 -9.22 2.25
C LEU A 107 -13.05 -8.60 2.81
N SER A 108 -12.98 -8.13 4.06
CA SER A 108 -14.10 -7.41 4.68
C SER A 108 -14.26 -6.02 4.05
N LEU A 109 -15.50 -5.52 3.97
CA LEU A 109 -15.77 -4.17 3.52
C LEU A 109 -15.03 -3.13 4.34
N ASP A 110 -14.76 -3.36 5.61
CA ASP A 110 -14.06 -2.38 6.43
C ASP A 110 -12.54 -2.58 6.43
N ALA A 111 -12.03 -3.71 5.93
CA ALA A 111 -10.61 -4.04 5.94
C ALA A 111 -9.83 -3.31 4.82
N TRP A 112 -8.54 -3.09 5.08
CA TRP A 112 -7.58 -2.57 4.11
C TRP A 112 -6.54 -3.60 3.71
N SER A 113 -6.63 -4.83 4.21
CA SER A 113 -5.69 -5.90 3.90
C SER A 113 -6.39 -7.25 3.86
N ARG A 114 -5.83 -8.18 3.08
CA ARG A 114 -6.24 -9.58 3.06
C ARG A 114 -5.08 -10.45 2.63
N ASP A 115 -4.80 -11.49 3.43
CA ASP A 115 -3.66 -12.39 3.22
C ASP A 115 -2.37 -11.58 3.07
N HIS A 116 -1.73 -11.62 1.89
CA HIS A 116 -0.48 -10.93 1.57
C HIS A 116 -0.70 -9.65 0.72
N VAL A 117 -1.94 -9.16 0.65
CA VAL A 117 -2.31 -7.96 -0.14
C VAL A 117 -2.74 -6.82 0.78
N ALA A 118 -2.13 -5.65 0.61
CA ALA A 118 -2.48 -4.41 1.30
C ALA A 118 -3.08 -3.37 0.34
N LEU A 119 -4.28 -2.88 0.64
CA LEU A 119 -5.00 -1.83 -0.08
C LEU A 119 -4.64 -0.44 0.47
N LEU A 120 -3.38 -0.04 0.30
CA LEU A 120 -2.86 1.23 0.77
C LEU A 120 -3.67 2.43 0.25
N TYR A 121 -4.10 2.44 -1.02
CA TYR A 121 -4.91 3.53 -1.57
C TYR A 121 -6.18 3.78 -0.75
N ARG A 122 -6.79 2.71 -0.24
CA ARG A 122 -8.04 2.77 0.52
C ARG A 122 -7.80 3.28 1.94
N ALA A 123 -6.76 2.77 2.60
CA ALA A 123 -6.33 3.30 3.89
C ALA A 123 -6.02 4.81 3.80
N VAL A 124 -5.37 5.25 2.70
CA VAL A 124 -5.08 6.66 2.45
C VAL A 124 -6.35 7.48 2.19
N GLN A 125 -7.32 6.94 1.43
CA GLN A 125 -8.61 7.60 1.23
C GLN A 125 -9.36 7.81 2.55
N ASP A 126 -9.38 6.80 3.41
CA ASP A 126 -10.13 6.84 4.67
C ASP A 126 -9.46 7.72 5.73
N THR A 127 -8.12 7.76 5.76
CA THR A 127 -7.35 8.50 6.79
C THR A 127 -6.87 9.87 6.36
N GLN A 128 -6.74 10.12 5.04
CA GLN A 128 -6.07 11.30 4.48
C GLN A 128 -4.61 11.46 4.94
N LEU A 129 -3.91 10.35 5.20
CA LEU A 129 -2.52 10.30 5.69
C LEU A 129 -1.62 9.45 4.77
N PRO A 130 -1.29 9.89 3.54
CA PRO A 130 -0.54 9.10 2.57
C PRO A 130 0.83 8.61 3.06
N LEU A 131 1.57 9.44 3.78
CA LEU A 131 2.94 9.10 4.19
C LEU A 131 2.97 8.27 5.47
N CYS A 132 2.15 8.63 6.46
CA CYS A 132 2.04 7.82 7.68
C CYS A 132 1.47 6.44 7.38
N ALA A 133 0.51 6.31 6.46
CA ALA A 133 -0.03 5.00 6.10
C ALA A 133 1.02 4.09 5.45
N ALA A 134 1.87 4.66 4.58
CA ALA A 134 2.97 3.96 3.94
C ALA A 134 4.08 3.56 4.95
N GLU A 135 4.51 4.48 5.81
CA GLU A 135 5.52 4.18 6.82
C GLU A 135 5.02 3.18 7.85
N ALA A 136 3.78 3.32 8.33
CA ALA A 136 3.20 2.35 9.26
C ALA A 136 3.07 0.97 8.62
N LEU A 137 2.81 0.86 7.32
CA LEU A 137 2.77 -0.45 6.66
C LEU A 137 4.16 -1.11 6.73
N ALA A 138 5.21 -0.38 6.37
CA ALA A 138 6.56 -0.88 6.43
C ALA A 138 7.03 -1.16 7.86
N ASP A 139 6.69 -0.31 8.83
CA ASP A 139 7.00 -0.55 10.24
C ASP A 139 6.32 -1.83 10.74
N GLY A 140 5.09 -2.11 10.32
CA GLY A 140 4.39 -3.35 10.65
C GLY A 140 5.15 -4.58 10.13
N LEU A 141 5.63 -4.52 8.89
CA LEU A 141 6.42 -5.60 8.27
C LEU A 141 7.81 -5.74 8.90
N ASP A 142 8.41 -4.65 9.40
CA ASP A 142 9.67 -4.68 10.15
C ASP A 142 9.50 -5.33 11.53
N LEU A 143 8.36 -5.08 12.18
CA LEU A 143 8.09 -5.51 13.56
C LEU A 143 7.56 -6.95 13.66
N HIS A 144 6.85 -7.41 12.64
CA HIS A 144 6.13 -8.69 12.66
C HIS A 144 6.65 -9.62 11.56
N ARG A 145 6.95 -10.86 11.94
CA ARG A 145 7.40 -11.90 11.00
C ARG A 145 6.26 -12.47 10.16
N ASP A 146 5.03 -12.40 10.67
CA ASP A 146 3.83 -12.88 9.99
C ASP A 146 3.08 -11.70 9.40
N ASP A 147 2.80 -11.75 8.10
CA ASP A 147 2.17 -10.65 7.37
C ASP A 147 0.75 -10.35 7.86
N ARG A 148 0.03 -11.34 8.39
CA ARG A 148 -1.31 -11.11 8.96
C ARG A 148 -1.20 -10.30 10.24
N ASP A 149 -0.22 -10.59 11.08
CA ASP A 149 0.04 -9.81 12.29
C ASP A 149 0.51 -8.40 11.93
N ALA A 150 1.40 -8.26 10.93
CA ALA A 150 1.87 -6.98 10.41
C ALA A 150 0.71 -6.12 9.91
N PHE A 151 -0.18 -6.68 9.09
CA PHE A 151 -1.32 -5.97 8.55
C PHE A 151 -2.39 -5.68 9.60
N SER A 152 -2.62 -6.58 10.56
CA SER A 152 -3.52 -6.32 11.67
C SER A 152 -3.01 -5.16 12.53
N TRP A 153 -1.71 -5.12 12.82
CA TRP A 153 -1.08 -4.01 13.52
C TRP A 153 -1.20 -2.71 12.72
N TRP A 154 -0.87 -2.75 11.43
CA TRP A 154 -0.98 -1.60 10.52
C TRP A 154 -2.38 -1.01 10.48
N GLU A 155 -3.40 -1.85 10.28
CA GLU A 155 -4.79 -1.41 10.32
C GLU A 155 -5.11 -0.79 11.67
N SER A 156 -4.79 -1.45 12.79
CA SER A 156 -5.09 -0.95 14.14
C SER A 156 -4.44 0.41 14.44
N THR A 157 -3.23 0.65 13.92
CA THR A 157 -2.50 1.91 14.03
C THR A 157 -3.21 3.03 13.27
N LEU A 158 -3.81 2.73 12.12
CA LEU A 158 -4.45 3.72 11.27
C LEU A 158 -5.93 3.95 11.60
N ARG A 159 -6.63 2.98 12.20
CA ARG A 159 -8.06 3.09 12.55
C ARG A 159 -8.43 4.35 13.34
N PRO A 160 -7.66 4.81 14.34
CA PRO A 160 -7.98 6.04 15.07
C PRO A 160 -7.98 7.30 14.19
N HIS A 161 -7.34 7.25 13.02
CA HIS A 161 -7.20 8.34 12.08
C HIS A 161 -8.21 8.29 10.95
N THR A 162 -9.12 7.30 10.91
CA THR A 162 -10.18 7.28 9.92
C THR A 162 -10.99 8.55 10.05
N THR A 163 -10.93 9.38 9.02
CA THR A 163 -11.84 10.50 8.93
C THR A 163 -13.21 9.90 8.71
N THR A 164 -14.09 10.02 9.69
CA THR A 164 -15.53 9.87 9.42
C THR A 164 -15.85 10.98 8.44
N VAL A 165 -15.66 10.73 7.14
CA VAL A 165 -16.36 11.45 6.11
C VAL A 165 -17.81 11.11 6.39
N ARG A 166 -18.42 11.91 7.27
CA ARG A 166 -19.84 12.02 7.45
C ARG A 166 -20.32 12.21 6.02
N ARG A 167 -20.81 11.14 5.38
CA ARG A 167 -21.49 11.24 4.10
C ARG A 167 -22.58 12.24 4.39
N SER A 168 -22.36 13.48 3.96
CA SER A 168 -23.39 14.48 3.84
C SER A 168 -24.35 13.89 2.81
N PHE A 169 -25.23 12.99 3.25
CA PHE A 169 -26.50 12.84 2.59
C PHE A 169 -27.15 14.19 2.73
N THR A 170 -26.99 15.01 1.70
CA THR A 170 -27.90 16.11 1.42
C THR A 170 -29.29 15.50 1.52
N ARG A 171 -30.06 15.87 2.56
CA ARG A 171 -31.50 15.71 2.53
C ARG A 171 -31.97 16.52 1.32
N ALA A 172 -32.24 15.82 0.22
CA ALA A 172 -33.07 16.34 -0.84
C ALA A 172 -34.51 15.94 -0.52
N GLY A 173 -35.38 16.93 -0.36
CA GLY A 173 -36.83 16.77 -0.17
C GLY A 173 -37.26 16.90 1.27
#